data_AF-A0A7G9U809-F1
#
_entry.id   AF-A0A7G9U809-F1
#
_cell.length_a   1.000
_cell.length_b   1.000
_cell.length_c   1.000
_cell.angle_alpha   90.00
_cell.angle_beta   90.00
_cell.angle_gamma   90.00
#
_symmetry.space_group_name_H-M   'P 1'
#
loop_
_entity.id
_entity.type
_entity.pdbx_description
1 polymer ?
#
loop_
_entity_poly.entity_id
_entity_poly.type
_entity_poly.pdbx_seq_one_letter_code
_entity_poly.pdbx_strand_id
1 'polypeptide(L)' 'TAHGTSVSGIIAAVDNAIGTKGIAPRAQLQGFNLLDDNSQQLQKDWLYALGDSDASRDNRVFNQS' A
#
# COMPACT_ATOMS: atom_id res chain seq x y z
N THR A 1 6.14 -9.99 -6.96
CA THR A 1 7.11 -10.14 -5.84
C THR A 1 6.39 -10.03 -4.49
N ALA A 2 7.01 -10.38 -3.36
CA ALA A 2 6.39 -10.35 -2.01
C ALA A 2 6.54 -9.00 -1.27
N HIS A 3 7.27 -8.05 -1.84
CA HIS A 3 7.72 -6.82 -1.17
C HIS A 3 6.57 -6.00 -0.57
N GLY A 4 5.57 -5.64 -1.38
CA GLY A 4 4.44 -4.81 -0.94
C GLY A 4 3.59 -5.45 0.16
N THR A 5 3.42 -6.78 0.14
CA THR A 5 2.70 -7.52 1.19
C THR A 5 3.46 -7.47 2.51
N SER A 6 4.79 -7.63 2.48
CA SER A 6 5.63 -7.53 3.68
C SER A 6 5.60 -6.13 4.28
N VAL A 7 5.71 -5.08 3.46
CA VAL A 7 5.56 -3.68 3.87
C VAL A 7 4.20 -3.43 4.53
N SER A 8 3.12 -3.89 3.89
CA SER A 8 1.76 -3.77 4.41
C SER A 8 1.59 -4.43 5.78
N GLY A 9 2.23 -5.59 5.99
CA GLY A 9 2.21 -6.28 7.27
C GLY A 9 2.87 -5.49 8.40
N ILE A 10 3.98 -4.82 8.14
CA ILE A 10 4.64 -3.94 9.12
C ILE A 10 3.70 -2.80 9.53
N ILE A 11 3.00 -2.19 8.57
CA ILE A 11 2.11 -1.06 8.82
C ILE A 11 0.87 -1.52 9.59
N ALA A 12 0.11 -2.48 9.06
CA ALA A 12 -1.24 -2.76 9.55
C ALA A 12 -1.64 -4.25 9.51
N ALA A 13 -0.71 -5.19 9.77
CA ALA A 13 -1.12 -6.56 10.07
C ALA A 13 -2.16 -6.57 11.22
N VAL A 14 -3.23 -7.33 11.02
CA VAL A 14 -4.41 -7.31 11.90
C VAL A 14 -4.07 -7.84 13.29
N ASP A 15 -4.53 -7.15 14.33
CA ASP A 15 -4.45 -7.61 15.71
C ASP A 15 -5.50 -8.70 15.97
N ASN A 16 -5.10 -9.96 15.80
CA ASN A 16 -5.95 -11.12 16.02
C ASN A 16 -5.12 -12.33 16.52
N ALA A 17 -5.71 -13.53 16.53
CA ALA A 17 -5.09 -14.74 17.09
C ALA A 17 -4.06 -15.44 16.17
N ILE A 18 -3.66 -14.83 15.05
CA ILE A 18 -2.70 -15.42 14.09
C ILE A 18 -1.65 -14.41 13.65
N GLY A 19 -0.49 -14.92 13.22
CA GLY A 19 0.52 -14.11 12.52
C GLY A 19 1.16 -13.03 13.39
N THR A 20 1.16 -11.79 12.89
CA THR A 20 1.83 -10.62 13.49
C THR A 20 0.84 -9.49 13.76
N LYS A 21 1.28 -8.48 14.51
CA LYS A 21 0.54 -7.24 14.77
C LYS A 21 1.27 -6.06 14.13
N GLY A 22 0.58 -5.30 13.28
CA GLY A 22 1.12 -4.10 12.65
C GLY A 22 1.30 -2.95 13.64
N ILE A 23 2.10 -1.95 13.25
CA ILE A 23 2.31 -0.74 14.07
C ILE A 23 0.99 0.03 14.26
N ALA A 24 0.17 0.12 13.21
CA ALA A 24 -1.15 0.71 13.20
C ALA A 24 -2.21 -0.32 12.73
N PRO A 25 -2.54 -1.34 13.55
CA PRO A 25 -3.27 -2.54 13.12
C PRO A 25 -4.75 -2.31 12.80
N ARG A 26 -5.24 -1.07 12.96
CA ARG A 26 -6.60 -0.64 12.60
C ARG A 26 -6.61 0.37 11.45
N ALA A 27 -5.44 0.70 10.89
CA ALA A 27 -5.36 1.52 9.68
C ALA A 27 -5.89 0.71 8.49
N GLN A 28 -6.52 1.40 7.55
CA GLN A 28 -6.97 0.81 6.30
C GLN A 28 -5.86 0.96 5.25
N LEU A 29 -5.69 -0.08 4.43
CA LEU A 29 -4.67 -0.10 3.38
C LEU A 29 -5.30 -0.14 2.00
N GLN A 30 -4.71 0.60 1.07
CA GLN A 30 -4.90 0.46 -0.36
C GLN A 30 -3.55 0.09 -0.99
N GLY A 31 -3.55 -0.87 -1.92
CA GLY A 31 -2.35 -1.32 -2.61
C GLY A 31 -2.34 -0.91 -4.08
N PHE A 32 -1.23 -0.31 -4.52
CA PHE A 32 -0.97 0.01 -5.93
C PHE A 32 0.36 -0.64 -6.33
N ASN A 33 0.31 -1.64 -7.21
CA ASN A 33 1.45 -2.48 -7.58
C ASN A 33 2.32 -1.86 -8.68
N LEU A 34 2.68 -0.58 -8.56
CA LEU A 34 3.48 0.13 -9.56
C LEU A 34 4.83 -0.53 -9.87
N LEU A 35 5.39 -1.24 -8.90
CA LEU A 35 6.67 -1.93 -8.99
C LEU A 35 6.54 -3.43 -9.33
N ASP A 36 5.37 -3.87 -9.84
CA ASP A 36 5.29 -5.20 -10.45
C ASP A 36 6.24 -5.30 -11.65
N ASP A 37 6.85 -6.46 -11.87
CA ASP A 37 7.84 -6.67 -12.94
C ASP A 37 7.25 -6.41 -14.35
N ASN A 38 5.92 -6.52 -14.51
CA ASN A 38 5.23 -6.26 -15.77
C ASN A 38 4.61 -4.85 -15.85
N SER A 39 4.74 -4.05 -14.79
CA SER A 39 4.31 -2.66 -14.78
C SER A 39 5.21 -1.83 -15.70
N GLN A 40 4.60 -1.00 -16.55
CA GLN A 40 5.36 -0.03 -17.35
C GLN A 40 5.69 1.25 -16.59
N GLN A 41 5.26 1.36 -15.31
CA GLN A 41 5.48 2.53 -14.46
C GLN A 41 5.08 3.86 -15.15
N LEU A 42 3.92 3.87 -15.81
CA LEU A 42 3.48 5.04 -16.57
C LEU A 42 3.20 6.20 -15.62
N GLN A 43 3.48 7.43 -16.05
CA GLN A 43 3.26 8.64 -15.23
C GLN A 43 1.82 8.73 -14.70
N LYS A 44 0.83 8.32 -15.51
CA LYS A 44 -0.58 8.30 -15.09
C LYS A 44 -0.85 7.35 -13.92
N ASP A 45 -0.11 6.25 -13.82
CA ASP A 45 -0.31 5.24 -12.77
C ASP A 45 0.34 5.74 -11.47
N TRP A 46 1.48 6.46 -11.57
CA TRP A 46 2.07 7.20 -10.44
C TRP A 46 1.11 8.24 -9.87
N LEU A 47 0.52 9.07 -10.73
CA LEU A 47 -0.50 10.05 -10.33
C LEU A 47 -1.68 9.37 -9.65
N TYR A 48 -2.16 8.26 -10.23
CA TYR A 48 -3.27 7.49 -9.67
C TYR A 48 -2.97 6.96 -8.26
N ALA A 49 -1.76 6.43 -8.02
CA ALA A 49 -1.37 5.86 -6.73
C ALA A 49 -1.02 6.91 -5.66
N LEU A 50 -0.61 8.12 -6.07
CA LEU A 50 -0.05 9.16 -5.20
C LEU A 50 -0.98 10.37 -4.99
N GLY A 51 -2.29 10.16 -5.04
CA GLY A 51 -3.29 11.13 -4.58
C GLY A 51 -4.04 11.91 -5.68
N ASP A 52 -3.72 11.69 -6.96
CA ASP A 52 -4.39 12.39 -8.08
C ASP A 52 -5.66 11.67 -8.57
N SER A 53 -6.04 10.53 -7.98
CA SER A 53 -7.29 9.83 -8.27
C SER A 53 -8.30 9.94 -7.13
N ASP A 54 -9.59 9.77 -7.43
CA ASP A 54 -10.64 9.69 -6.39
C ASP A 54 -10.37 8.57 -5.38
N ALA A 55 -9.71 7.49 -5.81
CA ALA A 55 -9.40 6.34 -4.98
C ALA A 55 -8.30 6.63 -3.95
N SER A 56 -7.28 7.41 -4.31
CA SER A 56 -6.09 7.58 -3.46
C SER A 56 -6.00 8.95 -2.78
N ARG A 57 -6.79 9.94 -3.19
CA ARG A 57 -6.71 11.32 -2.70
C ARG A 57 -7.00 11.50 -1.22
N ASP A 58 -7.78 10.61 -0.62
CA ASP A 58 -8.15 10.68 0.79
C ASP A 58 -7.20 9.87 1.70
N ASN A 59 -6.20 9.18 1.12
CA ASN A 59 -5.11 8.62 1.90
C ASN A 59 -4.34 9.75 2.59
N ARG A 60 -4.17 9.61 3.91
CA ARG A 60 -3.42 10.57 4.71
C ARG A 60 -1.94 10.23 4.84
N VAL A 61 -1.53 9.06 4.38
CA VAL A 61 -0.15 8.56 4.38
C VAL A 61 0.09 7.80 3.07
N PHE A 62 1.18 8.11 2.39
CA PHE A 62 1.64 7.39 1.20
C PHE A 62 2.97 6.72 1.51
N ASN A 63 3.00 5.39 1.52
CA ASN A 63 4.23 4.62 1.69
C ASN A 63 4.86 4.35 0.31
N GLN A 64 6.12 4.78 0.11
CA GLN A 64 6.80 4.78 -1.20
C GLN A 64 7.96 3.76 -1.26
N SER A 65 7.72 2.53 -0.81
CA SER A 65 8.70 1.42 -0.78
C SER A 65 8.33 0.31 -1.75
#